data_AF-A0A921BEN6-F1
#
_entry.id   AF-A0A921BEN6-F1
#
_cell.length_a   1.000
_cell.length_b   1.000
_cell.length_c   1.000
_cell.angle_alpha   90.00
_cell.angle_beta   90.00
_cell.angle_gamma   90.00
#
_symmetry.space_group_name_H-M   'P 1'
#
loop_
_entity.id
_entity.type
_entity.pdbx_description
1 polymer ?
#
loop_
_entity_poly.entity_id
_entity_poly.type
_entity_poly.pdbx_seq_one_letter_code
_entity_poly.pdbx_strand_id
1 'polypeptide(L)'
;MVAIAESELEGAFTVADIVDPETGEVILESNEEITPRIVLMAQEKNVDAIEVFFPEKDAVGPVLSTTLKKDATRTHEEALIEIYRRLRPGDPPTLDSSRTLFEGMFFNAQKYDFSRVGRLKLNTSLVSKRH
;
A
#
# COMPACT_ATOMS: atom_id res chain seq x y z
N MET A 1 1.44 28.07 -0.48
CA MET A 1 1.54 27.28 0.76
C MET A 1 0.40 27.74 1.65
N VAL A 2 -0.58 26.86 1.92
CA VAL A 2 -1.69 27.16 2.82
C VAL A 2 -1.21 26.80 4.23
N ALA A 3 -1.29 27.74 5.16
CA ALA A 3 -1.05 27.43 6.57
C ALA A 3 -2.23 26.57 7.05
N ILE A 4 -1.96 25.31 7.40
CA ILE A 4 -2.96 24.37 7.88
C ILE A 4 -3.01 24.49 9.40
N ALA A 5 -4.19 24.67 9.97
CA ALA A 5 -4.36 24.67 11.42
C ALA A 5 -4.20 23.24 11.97
N GLU A 6 -3.68 23.07 13.20
CA GLU A 6 -3.49 21.74 13.79
C GLU A 6 -4.78 20.90 13.82
N SER A 7 -5.94 21.55 13.99
CA SER A 7 -7.26 20.91 13.95
C SER A 7 -7.63 20.31 12.59
N GLU A 8 -7.03 20.78 11.50
CA GLU A 8 -7.30 20.27 10.15
C GLU A 8 -6.52 18.99 9.84
N LEU A 9 -5.50 18.66 10.65
CA LEU A 9 -4.72 17.43 10.56
C LEU A 9 -5.29 16.30 11.45
N GLU A 10 -6.35 16.56 12.21
CA GLU A 10 -6.99 15.55 13.03
C GLU A 10 -7.51 14.40 12.14
N GLY A 11 -7.12 13.16 12.48
CA GLY A 11 -7.44 11.96 11.71
C GLY A 11 -6.70 11.82 10.37
N ALA A 12 -5.63 12.60 10.15
CA ALA A 12 -4.75 12.42 8.99
C ALA A 12 -3.72 11.31 9.23
N PHE A 13 -3.43 10.56 8.17
CA PHE A 13 -2.46 9.47 8.14
C PHE A 13 -1.41 9.73 7.07
N THR A 14 -0.20 9.24 7.26
CA THR A 14 0.92 9.38 6.32
C THR A 14 0.74 8.50 5.08
N VAL A 15 1.00 9.07 3.89
CA VAL A 15 1.02 8.30 2.64
C VAL A 15 2.35 7.55 2.46
N ALA A 16 3.45 8.16 2.89
CA ALA A 16 4.80 7.64 2.80
C ALA A 16 5.54 7.84 4.13
N ASP A 17 6.68 7.15 4.28
CA ASP A 17 7.54 7.32 5.44
C ASP A 17 8.05 8.76 5.53
N ILE A 18 7.98 9.34 6.72
CA ILE A 18 8.61 10.63 7.03
C ILE A 18 10.04 10.31 7.47
N VAL A 19 11.02 10.86 6.77
CA VAL A 19 12.44 10.58 7.00
C VAL A 19 13.17 11.87 7.34
N ASP A 20 14.06 11.81 8.33
CA ASP A 20 14.99 12.90 8.63
C ASP A 20 15.98 13.05 7.45
N PRO A 21 16.01 14.20 6.76
CA PRO A 21 16.89 14.42 5.62
C PRO A 21 18.39 14.37 5.97
N GLU A 22 18.75 14.66 7.21
CA GLU A 22 20.15 14.72 7.65
C GLU A 22 20.69 13.33 8.03
N THR A 23 19.87 12.52 8.71
CA THR A 23 20.31 11.22 9.25
C THR A 23 19.84 10.03 8.43
N GLY A 24 18.76 10.18 7.66
CA GLY A 24 18.07 9.09 6.99
C GLY A 24 17.21 8.23 7.93
N GLU A 25 17.01 8.64 9.18
CA GLU A 25 16.17 7.91 10.13
C GLU A 25 14.68 8.14 9.86
N VAL A 26 13.89 7.07 9.95
CA VAL A 26 12.43 7.14 9.81
C VAL A 26 11.83 7.74 11.09
N ILE A 27 11.19 8.91 10.95
CA ILE A 27 10.49 9.61 12.01
C ILE A 27 9.10 9.00 12.25
N LEU A 28 8.40 8.66 11.16
CA LEU A 28 7.09 8.03 11.18
C LEU A 28 6.92 7.17 9.93
N GLU A 29 6.45 5.93 10.09
CA GLU A 29 6.16 5.04 8.96
C GLU A 29 4.92 5.49 8.18
N SER A 30 4.80 5.01 6.96
CA SER A 30 3.59 5.12 6.14
C SER A 30 2.37 4.45 6.81
N ASN A 31 1.18 4.98 6.54
CA ASN A 31 -0.10 4.53 7.09
C ASN A 31 -0.18 4.60 8.63
N GLU A 32 0.50 5.57 9.24
CA GLU A 32 0.37 5.90 10.65
C GLU A 32 -0.23 7.30 10.85
N GLU A 33 -0.89 7.49 11.99
CA GLU A 33 -1.58 8.73 12.31
C GLU A 33 -0.60 9.87 12.58
N ILE A 34 -0.83 11.03 11.96
CA ILE A 34 -0.03 12.22 12.22
C ILE A 34 -0.53 12.93 13.47
N THR A 35 0.38 13.14 14.42
CA THR A 35 0.08 13.89 15.65
C THR A 35 0.81 15.24 15.62
N PRO A 36 0.34 16.25 16.39
CA PRO A 36 1.03 17.54 16.47
C PRO A 36 2.51 17.42 16.84
N ARG A 37 2.85 16.42 17.67
CA ARG A 37 4.23 16.12 18.04
C ARG A 37 5.08 15.73 16.82
N ILE A 38 4.56 14.88 15.92
CA ILE A 38 5.29 14.46 14.71
C ILE A 38 5.47 15.64 13.77
N VAL A 39 4.48 16.52 13.65
CA VAL A 39 4.59 17.74 12.83
C VAL A 39 5.72 18.63 13.32
N LEU A 40 5.80 18.87 14.64
CA LEU A 40 6.88 19.65 15.23
C LEU A 40 8.25 19.00 14.98
N MET A 41 8.36 17.68 15.18
CA MET A 41 9.60 16.96 14.92
C MET A 41 10.03 17.07 13.44
N ALA A 42 9.08 16.91 12.51
CA ALA A 42 9.37 17.03 11.08
C ALA A 42 9.81 18.47 10.70
N GLN A 43 9.22 19.49 11.33
CA GLN A 43 9.63 20.90 11.14
C GLN A 43 11.04 21.15 11.69
N GLU A 44 11.35 20.67 12.90
CA GLU A 44 12.69 20.80 13.50
C GLU A 44 13.78 20.13 12.64
N LYS A 45 13.42 19.04 11.96
CA LYS A 45 14.30 18.29 11.05
C LYS A 45 14.29 18.82 9.61
N ASN A 46 13.63 19.94 9.34
CA ASN A 46 13.54 20.56 8.01
C ASN A 46 13.00 19.61 6.92
N VAL A 47 11.98 18.80 7.25
CA VAL A 47 11.25 18.01 6.25
C VAL A 47 10.45 18.97 5.35
N ASP A 48 10.72 18.95 4.05
CA ASP A 48 10.15 19.91 3.09
C ASP A 48 8.63 19.74 2.89
N ALA A 49 8.16 18.50 2.86
CA ALA A 49 6.76 18.17 2.60
C ALA A 49 6.36 16.83 3.23
N ILE A 50 5.10 16.74 3.67
CA ILE A 50 4.50 15.51 4.17
C ILE A 50 3.22 15.28 3.36
N GLU A 51 3.10 14.09 2.77
CA GLU A 51 1.88 13.66 2.10
C GLU A 51 0.97 12.93 3.09
N VAL A 52 -0.27 13.39 3.17
CA VAL A 52 -1.27 12.84 4.09
C VAL A 52 -2.56 12.47 3.37
N PHE A 53 -3.27 11.51 3.94
CA PHE A 53 -4.63 11.15 3.55
C PHE A 53 -5.50 11.02 4.79
N PHE A 54 -6.83 11.01 4.61
CA PHE A 54 -7.78 10.92 5.72
C PHE A 54 -8.63 9.67 5.52
N PRO A 55 -8.31 8.53 6.16
CA PRO A 55 -9.04 7.28 5.97
C PRO A 55 -10.55 7.47 6.12
N GLU A 56 -10.99 8.13 7.19
CA GLU A 56 -12.42 8.32 7.50
C GLU A 56 -13.17 9.23 6.51
N LYS A 57 -12.47 10.00 5.66
CA LYS A 57 -13.08 10.86 4.64
C LYS A 57 -13.28 10.14 3.30
N ASP A 58 -12.74 8.93 3.15
CA ASP A 58 -12.85 8.11 1.94
C ASP A 58 -13.63 6.83 2.24
N ALA A 59 -14.60 6.47 1.39
CA ALA A 59 -15.40 5.26 1.56
C ALA A 59 -14.57 3.96 1.64
N VAL A 60 -13.41 3.91 0.97
CA VAL A 60 -12.50 2.75 1.03
C VAL A 60 -11.30 2.98 1.96
N GLY A 61 -11.13 4.20 2.47
CA GLY A 61 -9.99 4.59 3.30
C GLY A 61 -9.78 3.70 4.53
N PRO A 62 -10.80 3.44 5.38
CA PRO A 62 -10.62 2.63 6.58
C PRO A 62 -10.31 1.17 6.25
N VAL A 63 -10.86 0.65 5.15
CA VAL A 63 -10.62 -0.72 4.67
C VAL A 63 -9.17 -0.89 4.24
N LEU A 64 -8.63 0.05 3.45
CA LEU A 64 -7.25 0.01 3.00
C LEU A 64 -6.29 0.19 4.17
N SER A 65 -6.49 1.21 5.01
CA SER A 65 -5.61 1.49 6.15
C SER A 65 -5.57 0.33 7.14
N THR A 66 -6.72 -0.23 7.52
CA THR A 66 -6.79 -1.36 8.45
C THR A 66 -6.19 -2.64 7.86
N THR A 67 -6.36 -2.86 6.54
CA THR A 67 -5.75 -4.01 5.85
C THR A 67 -4.23 -3.91 5.86
N LEU A 68 -3.69 -2.77 5.47
CA LEU A 68 -2.24 -2.53 5.45
C LEU A 68 -1.62 -2.61 6.85
N LYS A 69 -2.32 -2.12 7.88
CA LYS A 69 -1.86 -2.22 9.27
C LYS A 69 -1.77 -3.67 9.78
N LYS A 70 -2.59 -4.58 9.22
CA LYS A 70 -2.57 -6.02 9.54
C LYS A 70 -1.63 -6.84 8.66
N ASP A 71 -1.26 -6.32 7.48
CA ASP A 71 -0.35 -6.99 6.58
C ASP A 71 1.06 -6.97 7.18
N ALA A 72 1.70 -8.12 7.33
CA ALA A 72 3.06 -8.18 7.86
C ALA A 72 4.12 -7.99 6.79
N THR A 73 3.76 -8.08 5.50
CA THR A 73 4.71 -7.99 4.39
C THR A 73 5.11 -6.54 4.13
N ARG A 74 6.41 -6.32 3.87
CA ARG A 74 7.00 -4.98 3.70
C ARG A 74 7.66 -4.81 2.35
N THR A 75 8.03 -5.91 1.68
CA THR A 75 8.61 -5.87 0.34
C THR A 75 7.84 -6.76 -0.63
N HIS A 76 8.08 -6.52 -1.93
CA HIS A 76 7.53 -7.36 -2.99
C HIS A 76 8.02 -8.81 -2.87
N GLU A 77 9.28 -9.04 -2.50
CA GLU A 77 9.82 -10.40 -2.29
C GLU A 77 9.09 -11.12 -1.15
N GLU A 78 8.87 -10.44 -0.03
CA GLU A 78 8.15 -11.01 1.12
C GLU A 78 6.71 -11.36 0.76
N ALA A 79 6.02 -10.50 0.02
CA ALA A 79 4.67 -10.74 -0.46
C ALA A 79 4.61 -11.99 -1.36
N LEU A 80 5.55 -12.14 -2.29
CA LEU A 80 5.64 -13.34 -3.14
C LEU A 80 5.84 -14.61 -2.31
N ILE A 81 6.76 -14.57 -1.36
CA ILE A 81 7.05 -15.69 -0.46
C ILE A 81 5.82 -16.07 0.37
N GLU A 82 5.11 -15.08 0.91
CA GLU A 82 3.90 -15.31 1.70
C GLU A 82 2.76 -15.92 0.86
N ILE A 83 2.58 -15.46 -0.38
CA ILE A 83 1.65 -16.07 -1.34
C ILE A 83 2.02 -17.54 -1.59
N TYR A 84 3.31 -17.83 -1.80
CA TYR A 84 3.78 -19.20 -2.00
C TYR A 84 3.48 -20.08 -0.78
N ARG A 85 3.81 -19.64 0.43
CA ARG A 85 3.57 -20.40 1.68
C ARG A 85 2.09 -20.75 1.84
N ARG A 86 1.18 -19.82 1.55
CA ARG A 86 -0.27 -20.07 1.67
C ARG A 86 -0.78 -21.09 0.66
N LEU A 87 -0.25 -21.08 -0.56
CA LEU A 87 -0.66 -22.00 -1.62
C LEU A 87 0.02 -23.38 -1.51
N ARG A 88 1.23 -23.42 -0.95
CA ARG A 88 2.06 -24.63 -0.80
C ARG A 88 2.67 -24.71 0.61
N PRO A 89 1.86 -24.98 1.64
CA PRO A 89 2.30 -24.92 3.04
C PRO A 89 3.36 -25.95 3.43
N GLY A 90 3.60 -26.98 2.60
CA GLY A 90 4.57 -28.04 2.86
C GLY A 90 5.95 -27.84 2.19
N ASP A 91 6.06 -26.95 1.19
CA ASP A 91 7.29 -26.77 0.44
C ASP A 91 8.03 -25.51 0.94
N PRO A 92 9.34 -25.58 1.19
CA PRO A 92 10.10 -24.38 1.56
C PRO A 92 10.06 -23.35 0.41
N PRO A 93 9.61 -22.11 0.65
CA PRO A 93 9.58 -21.09 -0.37
C PRO A 93 10.99 -20.58 -0.68
N THR A 94 11.32 -20.45 -1.96
CA THR A 94 12.44 -19.60 -2.42
C THR A 94 11.86 -18.42 -3.19
N LEU A 95 12.60 -17.31 -3.28
CA LEU A 95 12.12 -16.14 -4.04
C LEU A 95 11.83 -16.49 -5.50
N ASP A 96 12.71 -17.29 -6.12
CA ASP A 96 12.57 -17.69 -7.52
C ASP A 96 11.35 -18.60 -7.77
N SER A 97 11.13 -19.60 -6.90
CA SER A 97 9.97 -20.47 -7.01
C SER A 97 8.66 -19.72 -6.72
N SER A 98 8.70 -18.76 -5.79
CA SER A 98 7.57 -17.89 -5.45
C SER A 98 7.18 -16.97 -6.61
N ARG A 99 8.16 -16.31 -7.23
CA ARG A 99 7.95 -15.49 -8.42
C ARG A 99 7.39 -16.33 -9.57
N THR A 100 8.02 -17.47 -9.87
CA THR A 100 7.58 -18.36 -10.95
C THR A 100 6.15 -18.87 -10.74
N LEU A 101 5.77 -19.19 -9.50
CA LEU A 101 4.41 -19.59 -9.16
C LEU A 101 3.43 -18.46 -9.45
N PHE A 102 3.67 -17.26 -8.92
CA PHE A 102 2.79 -16.11 -9.08
C PHE A 102 2.62 -15.69 -10.55
N GLU A 103 3.73 -15.60 -11.30
CA GLU A 103 3.70 -15.34 -12.74
C GLU A 103 2.90 -16.40 -13.51
N GLY A 104 3.10 -17.67 -13.14
CA GLY A 104 2.38 -18.80 -13.73
C GLY A 104 0.87 -18.78 -13.49
N MET A 105 0.40 -18.14 -12.42
CA MET A 105 -1.03 -18.10 -12.06
C MET A 105 -1.83 -17.10 -12.91
N PHE A 106 -1.26 -15.93 -13.20
CA PHE A 106 -2.03 -14.82 -13.78
C PHE A 106 -1.44 -14.26 -15.07
N PHE A 107 -0.13 -14.43 -15.30
CA PHE A 107 0.61 -13.74 -16.38
C PHE A 107 1.11 -14.68 -17.47
N ASN A 108 0.95 -15.99 -17.29
CA ASN A 108 1.24 -16.96 -18.34
C ASN A 108 0.00 -17.18 -19.23
N ALA A 109 0.04 -16.68 -20.46
CA ALA A 109 -1.09 -16.77 -21.40
C ALA A 109 -1.50 -18.21 -21.78
N GLN A 110 -0.62 -19.21 -21.60
CA GLN A 110 -0.96 -20.62 -21.80
C GLN A 110 -1.72 -21.22 -20.60
N LYS A 111 -1.56 -20.64 -19.41
CA LYS A 111 -2.18 -21.11 -18.16
C LYS A 111 -3.39 -20.29 -17.74
N TYR A 112 -3.45 -19.01 -18.14
CA TYR A 112 -4.50 -18.07 -17.76
C TYR A 112 -4.94 -17.21 -18.95
N ASP A 113 -6.15 -17.47 -19.47
CA ASP A 113 -6.79 -16.66 -20.50
C ASP A 113 -8.26 -16.41 -20.16
N PHE A 114 -8.64 -15.14 -20.10
CA PHE A 114 -10.03 -14.72 -19.93
C PHE A 114 -10.92 -15.05 -21.15
N SER A 115 -10.36 -15.48 -22.28
CA SER A 115 -11.02 -15.57 -23.59
C SER A 115 -11.54 -14.22 -24.09
N ARG A 116 -11.93 -14.16 -25.37
CA ARG A 116 -12.52 -12.94 -25.94
C ARG A 116 -13.78 -12.49 -25.17
N VAL A 117 -14.65 -13.43 -24.82
CA VAL A 117 -15.92 -13.12 -24.14
C VAL A 117 -15.70 -12.68 -22.69
N GLY A 118 -14.78 -13.35 -21.96
CA GLY A 118 -14.48 -12.95 -20.59
C GLY A 118 -13.76 -11.60 -20.51
N ARG A 119 -12.83 -11.31 -21.42
CA ARG A 119 -12.22 -9.96 -21.52
C ARG A 119 -13.25 -8.88 -21.81
N LEU A 120 -14.18 -9.14 -22.74
CA LEU A 120 -15.27 -8.21 -23.02
C LEU A 120 -16.11 -7.93 -21.77
N LYS A 121 -16.54 -8.98 -21.04
CA LYS A 121 -17.33 -8.82 -19.82
C LYS A 121 -16.59 -8.04 -18.72
N LEU A 122 -15.31 -8.35 -18.50
CA LEU A 122 -14.49 -7.67 -17.51
C LEU A 122 -14.33 -6.18 -17.86
N ASN A 123 -14.00 -5.87 -19.12
CA ASN A 123 -13.84 -4.49 -19.57
C ASN A 123 -15.14 -3.70 -19.45
N THR A 124 -16.27 -4.28 -19.86
CA THR A 124 -17.59 -3.63 -19.71
C THR A 124 -17.90 -3.36 -18.24
N SER A 125 -17.59 -4.30 -17.34
CA SER A 125 -17.85 -4.14 -15.90
C SER A 125 -17.01 -3.04 -15.26
N LEU A 126 -15.74 -2.89 -15.66
CA LEU A 126 -14.85 -1.85 -15.15
C LEU A 126 -15.20 -0.46 -15.71
N VAL A 127 -15.57 -0.38 -16.98
CA VAL A 127 -15.92 0.90 -17.63
C VAL A 127 -17.31 1.38 -17.22
N SER A 128 -18.26 0.47 -17.01
CA SER A 128 -19.64 0.81 -16.64
C SER A 128 -19.80 1.36 -15.22
N LYS A 129 -18.76 1.32 -14.38
CA LYS A 129 -18.80 1.82 -12.99
C LYS A 129 -18.45 3.31 -12.82
N ARG A 130 -18.35 4.08 -13.91
CA ARG A 130 -18.31 5.55 -13.82
C ARG A 130 -19.73 6.10 -13.66
N HIS A 131 -20.17 6.27 -12.42
CA HIS A 131 -21.29 7.13 -12.03
C HIS A 131 -20.79 8.21 -11.08
#